data_AF-A0A0X3Q3R2-F1
#
_entry.id   AF-A0A0X3Q3R2-F1
#
_cell.length_a   1.000
_cell.length_b   1.000
_cell.length_c   1.000
_cell.angle_alpha   90.00
_cell.angle_beta   90.00
_cell.angle_gamma   90.00
#
_symmetry.space_group_name_H-M   'P 1'
#
loop_
_entity.id
_entity.type
_entity.pdbx_description
1 polymer ?
#
loop_
_entity_poly.entity_id
_entity_poly.type
_entity_poly.pdbx_seq_one_letter_code
_entity_poly.pdbx_strand_id
1 'polypeptide(L)'
;CEACPNSEVAVASGLYCAPCPLGSYDATTKTCKPCVSPSVLRFMGQDGSFLSSQDCLTCNNLTVPTSGGNNICSTCSTTIRMLRASSLTESCTCPNNLINGVCFPGILPGGTNSGTSAASTSSVVPPDLPTLYQIYPVGDTSTSSATTSAYFSSQAMAAVAFCSASYGNLTACQLLANLCTLQLQRLVNQNVRSGSACAEFINLESQRTSSRPGFASWAANMPWLYYGSQQASLVLADTSLTATYASGSTLNLYLGTYSLSGQFQGFQNASATNQLQLCKDTLAVMQAAFRFGTTYLQECELNADDLFDSDKYPLNFYDPYIFFYDETDGGIPKLLPVPVLNTALLDSTNTLVNTQTSNTNWQLTRRFFLVDNVAGKTSLTDQVPTVVRYAQSIQLTITPQGTTQAGLIYPPLLTITYADLKASKYYGTGASVKVSFSVAYKQTSSTSSQFTENLRIAMGVLSAVGFCYAVLRTWFWARRAGVLSLDAVLVFKLLAYSASAFANAFFITIFGIAFYQLVMYKCTVDIYL
;
A
#
# COMPACT_ATOMS: atom_id res chain seq x y z
N CYS A 1 47.91 6.46 21.94
CA CYS A 1 48.44 5.64 20.82
C CYS A 1 49.95 5.72 20.87
N GLU A 2 50.62 4.58 20.78
CA GLU A 2 52.07 4.51 20.64
C GLU A 2 52.44 4.34 19.16
N ALA A 3 53.58 4.88 18.74
CA ALA A 3 54.04 4.71 17.37
C ALA A 3 54.59 3.29 17.19
N CYS A 4 54.26 2.66 16.06
CA CYS A 4 54.81 1.35 15.76
C CYS A 4 56.34 1.39 15.60
N PRO A 5 57.05 0.32 16.00
CA PRO A 5 58.48 0.17 15.78
C PRO A 5 58.90 0.34 14.31
N ASN A 6 60.18 0.62 14.08
CA ASN A 6 60.73 0.76 12.73
C ASN A 6 60.44 -0.50 11.90
N SER A 7 59.92 -0.31 10.68
CA SER A 7 59.51 -1.38 9.74
C SER A 7 58.23 -2.16 10.11
N GLU A 8 57.49 -1.71 11.12
CA GLU A 8 56.14 -2.19 11.43
C GLU A 8 55.07 -1.14 11.13
N VAL A 9 53.85 -1.61 10.91
CA VAL A 9 52.69 -0.74 10.68
C VAL A 9 51.54 -1.14 11.58
N ALA A 10 50.71 -0.17 11.94
CA ALA A 10 49.49 -0.44 12.69
C ALA A 10 48.54 -1.26 11.81
N VAL A 11 48.05 -2.39 12.33
CA VAL A 11 47.02 -3.18 11.65
C VAL A 11 45.70 -2.40 11.61
N ALA A 12 44.73 -2.81 10.77
CA ALA A 12 43.49 -2.06 10.53
C ALA A 12 42.66 -1.73 11.80
N SER A 13 42.81 -2.50 12.89
CA SER A 13 42.15 -2.19 14.18
C SER A 13 42.84 -1.10 14.99
N GLY A 14 44.06 -0.69 14.62
CA GLY A 14 44.88 0.29 15.35
C GLY A 14 45.41 -0.22 16.70
N LEU A 15 45.16 -1.49 17.04
CA LEU A 15 45.48 -2.06 18.36
C LEU A 15 46.84 -2.76 18.43
N TYR A 16 47.42 -3.12 17.29
CA TYR A 16 48.67 -3.87 17.20
C TYR A 16 49.55 -3.38 16.06
N CYS A 17 50.86 -3.57 16.20
CA CYS A 17 51.85 -3.34 15.16
C CYS A 17 52.28 -4.69 14.58
N ALA A 18 52.39 -4.77 13.26
CA ALA A 18 52.87 -5.98 12.59
C ALA A 18 53.79 -5.61 11.43
N PRO A 19 54.88 -6.36 11.20
CA PRO A 19 55.78 -6.12 10.09
C PRO A 19 55.10 -6.46 8.76
N CYS A 20 55.42 -5.69 7.72
CA CYS A 20 54.91 -5.92 6.38
C CYS A 20 55.51 -7.17 5.73
N PRO A 21 54.88 -7.73 4.67
CA PRO A 21 55.53 -8.72 3.82
C PRO A 21 56.92 -8.23 3.36
N LEU A 22 57.87 -9.16 3.21
CA LEU A 22 59.24 -8.85 2.79
C LEU A 22 59.26 -7.92 1.56
N GLY A 23 59.93 -6.77 1.69
CA GLY A 23 60.09 -5.78 0.61
C GLY A 23 58.86 -4.91 0.29
N SER A 24 57.77 -5.05 1.07
CA SER A 24 56.52 -4.31 0.82
C SER A 24 56.32 -3.09 1.74
N TYR A 25 57.21 -2.83 2.68
CA TYR A 25 57.14 -1.63 3.52
C TYR A 25 57.42 -0.35 2.70
N ASP A 26 56.52 0.62 2.76
CA ASP A 26 56.71 1.95 2.20
C ASP A 26 57.14 2.93 3.31
N ALA A 27 58.39 3.38 3.24
CA ALA A 27 58.97 4.28 4.23
C ALA A 27 58.39 5.71 4.18
N THR A 28 57.78 6.10 3.06
CA THR A 28 57.20 7.45 2.86
C THR A 28 55.84 7.54 3.54
N THR A 29 54.98 6.54 3.31
CA THR A 29 53.62 6.50 3.86
C THR A 29 53.54 5.76 5.20
N LYS A 30 54.60 5.04 5.60
CA LYS A 30 54.62 4.14 6.76
C LYS A 30 53.49 3.10 6.72
N THR A 31 53.21 2.57 5.53
CA THR A 31 52.19 1.54 5.30
C THR A 31 52.79 0.35 4.55
N CYS A 32 52.14 -0.82 4.62
CA CYS A 32 52.46 -1.91 3.70
C CYS A 32 51.88 -1.60 2.32
N LYS A 33 52.60 -1.96 1.26
CA LYS A 33 52.06 -1.96 -0.11
C LYS A 33 50.88 -2.93 -0.15
N PRO A 34 49.78 -2.57 -0.85
CA PRO A 34 48.62 -3.44 -0.98
C PRO A 34 48.99 -4.73 -1.71
N CYS A 35 48.34 -5.83 -1.34
CA CYS A 35 48.46 -7.07 -2.10
C CYS A 35 47.94 -6.90 -3.53
N VAL A 36 48.47 -7.71 -4.44
CA VAL A 36 47.94 -7.79 -5.81
C VAL A 36 46.53 -8.39 -5.76
N SER A 37 45.57 -7.72 -6.42
CA SER A 37 44.20 -8.23 -6.56
C SER A 37 44.21 -9.64 -7.17
N PRO A 38 43.43 -10.61 -6.66
CA PRO A 38 42.31 -10.48 -5.70
C PRO A 38 42.69 -10.88 -4.26
N SER A 39 43.82 -10.41 -3.74
CA SER A 39 44.31 -10.76 -2.40
C SER A 39 44.17 -9.63 -1.40
N VAL A 40 44.08 -9.97 -0.11
CA VAL A 40 44.06 -9.02 1.02
C VAL A 40 45.25 -9.26 1.97
N LEU A 41 45.78 -8.20 2.57
CA LEU A 41 46.77 -8.31 3.64
C LEU A 41 46.08 -8.90 4.87
N ARG A 42 46.70 -9.85 5.58
CA ARG A 42 46.23 -10.29 6.90
C ARG A 42 47.41 -10.35 7.88
N PHE A 43 47.10 -10.24 9.16
CA PHE A 43 48.08 -10.32 10.26
C PHE A 43 47.78 -11.46 11.24
N MET A 44 46.68 -12.18 11.02
CA MET A 44 46.28 -13.35 11.82
C MET A 44 46.06 -14.55 10.91
N GLY A 45 46.41 -15.73 11.40
CA GLY A 45 46.08 -17.02 10.81
C GLY A 45 44.59 -17.35 10.92
N GLN A 46 44.16 -18.39 10.20
CA GLN A 46 42.77 -18.89 10.28
C GLN A 46 42.42 -19.49 11.65
N ASP A 47 43.43 -19.87 12.42
CA ASP A 47 43.34 -20.37 13.79
C ASP A 47 43.28 -19.24 14.84
N GLY A 48 43.35 -17.98 14.41
CA GLY A 48 43.36 -16.81 15.29
C GLY A 48 44.73 -16.49 15.89
N SER A 49 45.80 -17.19 15.49
CA SER A 49 47.17 -16.87 15.91
C SER A 49 47.71 -15.65 15.17
N PHE A 50 48.57 -14.87 15.82
CA PHE A 50 49.27 -13.75 15.17
C PHE A 50 50.39 -14.29 14.26
N LEU A 51 50.45 -13.74 13.05
CA LEU A 51 51.53 -14.07 12.12
C LEU A 51 52.80 -13.29 12.49
N SER A 52 53.97 -13.90 12.28
CA SER A 52 55.27 -13.24 12.48
C SER A 52 55.51 -12.06 11.54
N SER A 53 54.83 -12.06 10.39
CA SER A 53 54.74 -10.94 9.47
C SER A 53 53.41 -11.01 8.74
N GLN A 54 52.87 -9.86 8.34
CA GLN A 54 51.69 -9.81 7.50
C GLN A 54 51.93 -10.58 6.19
N ASP A 55 50.91 -11.28 5.70
CA ASP A 55 50.94 -12.01 4.43
C ASP A 55 49.72 -11.68 3.56
N CYS A 56 49.76 -12.08 2.29
CA CYS A 56 48.66 -11.88 1.36
C CYS A 56 47.81 -13.15 1.28
N LEU A 57 46.53 -13.03 1.62
CA LEU A 57 45.54 -14.07 1.44
C LEU A 57 44.76 -13.82 0.14
N THR A 58 44.87 -14.75 -0.81
CA THR A 58 44.04 -14.74 -2.01
C THR A 58 42.59 -15.02 -1.63
N CYS A 59 41.67 -14.13 -2.00
CA CYS A 59 40.25 -14.37 -1.83
C CYS A 59 39.81 -15.55 -2.71
N ASN A 60 38.95 -16.42 -2.17
CA ASN A 60 38.38 -17.53 -2.92
C ASN A 60 37.45 -17.00 -4.02
N ASN A 61 37.11 -17.80 -5.03
CA ASN A 61 36.29 -17.42 -6.19
C ASN A 61 34.90 -16.83 -5.84
N LEU A 62 34.44 -16.99 -4.61
CA LEU A 62 33.16 -16.48 -4.07
C LEU A 62 33.30 -15.19 -3.25
N THR A 63 34.52 -14.66 -3.17
CA THR A 63 34.85 -13.49 -2.36
C THR A 63 35.77 -12.55 -3.11
N VAL A 64 35.60 -11.24 -2.90
CA VAL A 64 36.47 -10.19 -3.42
C VAL A 64 37.00 -9.33 -2.28
N PRO A 65 38.20 -8.73 -2.45
CA PRO A 65 38.67 -7.70 -1.54
C PRO A 65 37.64 -6.57 -1.42
N THR A 66 37.35 -6.14 -0.20
CA THR A 66 36.47 -4.97 0.02
C THR A 66 37.11 -3.69 -0.54
N SER A 67 36.34 -2.91 -1.31
CA SER A 67 36.78 -1.59 -1.78
C SER A 67 36.86 -0.62 -0.59
N GLY A 68 38.06 -0.15 -0.27
CA GLY A 68 38.28 0.82 0.82
C GLY A 68 39.39 0.48 1.82
N GLY A 69 40.30 -0.45 1.50
CA GLY A 69 41.48 -0.70 2.35
C GLY A 69 41.21 -1.58 3.58
N ASN A 70 40.03 -2.20 3.65
CA ASN A 70 39.77 -3.23 4.63
C ASN A 70 40.33 -4.57 4.13
N ASN A 71 41.19 -5.14 4.96
CA ASN A 71 41.97 -6.35 4.77
C ASN A 71 41.14 -7.66 4.80
N ILE A 72 39.93 -7.63 4.23
CA ILE A 72 38.92 -8.68 4.37
C ILE A 72 38.38 -9.07 2.99
N CYS A 73 38.34 -10.37 2.74
CA CYS A 73 37.60 -10.97 1.63
C CYS A 73 36.10 -10.99 1.97
N SER A 74 35.30 -10.16 1.31
CA SER A 74 33.84 -10.19 1.42
C SER A 74 33.23 -11.03 0.33
N THR A 75 32.10 -11.68 0.59
CA THR A 75 31.32 -12.38 -0.44
C THR A 75 30.97 -11.43 -1.60
N CYS A 76 30.94 -11.92 -2.84
CA CYS A 76 30.50 -11.11 -3.98
C CYS A 76 29.09 -10.55 -3.69
N SER A 77 28.97 -9.24 -3.44
CA SER A 77 27.68 -8.57 -3.19
C SER A 77 27.06 -8.00 -4.47
N THR A 78 27.89 -7.70 -5.47
CA THR A 78 27.54 -7.09 -6.78
C THR A 78 27.45 -8.10 -7.92
N THR A 79 27.91 -9.32 -7.68
CA THR A 79 27.84 -10.43 -8.64
C THR A 79 27.08 -11.51 -7.89
N ILE A 80 25.86 -11.81 -8.32
CA ILE A 80 25.05 -12.83 -7.67
C ILE A 80 25.92 -14.08 -7.57
N ARG A 81 25.88 -14.78 -6.43
CA ARG A 81 26.20 -16.21 -6.45
C ARG A 81 25.49 -16.78 -7.68
N MET A 82 26.21 -17.39 -8.61
CA MET A 82 25.62 -18.04 -9.79
C MET A 82 24.84 -19.28 -9.34
N LEU A 83 23.83 -19.07 -8.49
CA LEU A 83 23.06 -20.09 -7.82
C LEU A 83 22.18 -20.74 -8.88
N ARG A 84 22.63 -21.93 -9.27
CA ARG A 84 21.83 -23.04 -9.81
C ARG A 84 21.14 -22.84 -11.16
N ALA A 85 21.38 -21.75 -11.88
CA ALA A 85 20.80 -21.59 -13.22
C ALA A 85 21.77 -21.86 -14.37
N SER A 86 23.06 -22.09 -14.10
CA SER A 86 24.05 -22.32 -15.14
C SER A 86 25.12 -23.28 -14.67
N SER A 87 25.54 -24.19 -15.54
CA SER A 87 26.75 -25.02 -15.47
C SER A 87 28.07 -24.21 -15.42
N LEU A 88 28.02 -22.94 -15.02
CA LEU A 88 29.15 -22.02 -14.96
C LEU A 88 29.78 -22.05 -13.56
N THR A 89 31.11 -22.00 -13.51
CA THR A 89 31.87 -21.94 -12.25
C THR A 89 31.66 -20.61 -11.56
N GLU A 90 31.09 -20.62 -10.34
CA GLU A 90 30.82 -19.44 -9.52
C GLU A 90 32.05 -18.49 -9.47
N SER A 91 31.84 -17.21 -9.81
CA SER A 91 32.90 -16.19 -9.93
C SER A 91 32.36 -14.82 -9.56
N CYS A 92 33.16 -14.00 -8.87
CA CYS A 92 32.83 -12.60 -8.62
C CYS A 92 33.05 -11.69 -9.85
N THR A 93 33.68 -12.17 -10.92
CA THR A 93 33.90 -11.39 -12.14
C THR A 93 32.65 -11.44 -13.01
N CYS A 94 32.02 -10.29 -13.24
CA CYS A 94 30.93 -10.22 -14.21
C CYS A 94 31.51 -10.30 -15.63
N PRO A 95 31.16 -11.32 -16.44
CA PRO A 95 31.67 -11.42 -17.80
C PRO A 95 31.12 -10.33 -18.73
N ASN A 96 30.02 -9.66 -18.35
CA ASN A 96 29.36 -8.59 -19.10
C ASN A 96 29.20 -7.31 -18.26
N ASN A 97 28.50 -6.31 -18.79
CA ASN A 97 28.12 -5.11 -18.05
C ASN A 97 27.11 -5.45 -16.94
N LEU A 98 27.26 -4.76 -15.80
CA LEU A 98 26.33 -4.84 -14.68
C LEU A 98 25.00 -4.19 -15.04
N ILE A 99 23.89 -4.87 -14.73
CA ILE A 99 22.54 -4.30 -14.80
C ILE A 99 22.16 -3.91 -13.37
N ASN A 100 21.98 -2.62 -13.13
CA ASN A 100 21.64 -2.09 -11.80
C ASN A 100 22.64 -2.50 -10.70
N GLY A 101 23.93 -2.55 -11.06
CA GLY A 101 25.00 -2.98 -10.15
C GLY A 101 25.07 -4.49 -9.92
N VAL A 102 24.26 -5.28 -10.65
CA VAL A 102 24.18 -6.73 -10.51
C VAL A 102 24.51 -7.43 -11.83
N CYS A 103 25.29 -8.50 -11.74
CA CYS A 103 25.57 -9.36 -12.88
C CYS A 103 24.55 -10.50 -13.02
N PHE A 104 23.95 -10.66 -14.20
CA PHE A 104 23.06 -11.80 -14.50
C PHE A 104 23.77 -12.81 -15.41
N PRO A 105 23.72 -14.12 -15.15
CA PRO A 105 24.07 -15.13 -16.14
C PRO A 105 23.05 -15.16 -17.29
N GLY A 106 23.50 -15.45 -18.51
CA GLY A 106 22.63 -15.62 -19.67
C GLY A 106 21.86 -16.93 -19.56
N ILE A 107 20.68 -16.90 -18.95
CA ILE A 107 19.82 -18.10 -18.84
C ILE A 107 18.92 -18.13 -20.08
N LEU A 108 19.18 -19.08 -20.98
CA LEU A 108 18.20 -19.49 -22.00
C LEU A 108 17.35 -20.63 -21.43
N PRO A 109 16.01 -20.56 -21.49
CA PRO A 109 15.16 -21.68 -21.09
C PRO A 109 15.38 -22.86 -22.05
N GLY A 110 15.92 -23.98 -21.54
CA GLY A 110 15.92 -25.27 -22.24
C GLY A 110 17.11 -25.60 -23.16
N GLY A 111 18.22 -24.87 -23.11
CA GLY A 111 19.40 -25.17 -23.96
C GLY A 111 20.60 -25.69 -23.17
N THR A 112 21.18 -26.82 -23.59
CA THR A 112 22.50 -27.34 -23.14
C THR A 112 23.69 -26.57 -23.70
N ASN A 113 23.47 -25.40 -24.30
CA ASN A 113 24.51 -24.66 -24.98
C ASN A 113 25.21 -23.69 -24.03
N SER A 114 26.53 -23.84 -23.96
CA SER A 114 27.56 -22.97 -23.37
C SER A 114 27.67 -21.60 -24.06
N GLY A 115 26.52 -20.97 -24.34
CA GLY A 115 26.47 -19.60 -24.84
C GLY A 115 26.92 -18.64 -23.73
N THR A 116 27.95 -17.87 -24.02
CA THR A 116 28.42 -16.77 -23.18
C THR A 116 27.28 -15.76 -22.92
N SER A 117 26.90 -15.69 -21.65
CA SER A 117 26.60 -14.47 -20.88
C SER A 117 25.32 -13.66 -21.18
N ALA A 118 24.79 -12.97 -20.16
CA ALA A 118 23.58 -12.14 -20.28
C ALA A 118 23.88 -10.84 -21.03
N ALA A 119 23.54 -10.79 -22.30
CA ALA A 119 23.26 -9.51 -22.95
C ALA A 119 21.88 -9.01 -22.50
N SER A 120 21.49 -7.79 -22.90
CA SER A 120 20.12 -7.26 -22.88
C SER A 120 19.08 -8.15 -23.60
N THR A 121 19.49 -9.33 -24.07
CA THR A 121 18.70 -10.40 -24.68
C THR A 121 18.46 -11.59 -23.73
N SER A 122 18.92 -11.55 -22.48
CA SER A 122 18.58 -12.57 -21.48
C SER A 122 17.07 -12.59 -21.26
N SER A 123 16.45 -13.76 -21.39
CA SER A 123 14.99 -13.93 -21.25
C SER A 123 14.41 -13.47 -19.91
N VAL A 124 15.28 -13.25 -18.93
CA VAL A 124 14.94 -12.90 -17.55
C VAL A 124 15.07 -11.38 -17.29
N VAL A 125 15.85 -10.66 -18.10
CA VAL A 125 16.03 -9.20 -17.93
C VAL A 125 14.96 -8.49 -18.77
N PRO A 126 14.15 -7.60 -18.17
CA PRO A 126 13.16 -6.87 -18.94
C PRO A 126 13.81 -5.90 -19.94
N PRO A 127 13.11 -5.49 -21.00
CA PRO A 127 13.61 -4.48 -21.92
C PRO A 127 13.86 -3.15 -21.19
N ASP A 128 14.96 -2.48 -21.53
CA ASP A 128 15.33 -1.18 -20.96
C ASP A 128 14.44 -0.07 -21.53
N LEU A 129 13.26 0.13 -20.91
CA LEU A 129 12.26 1.10 -21.33
C LEU A 129 12.16 2.24 -20.30
N PRO A 130 12.09 3.51 -20.75
CA PRO A 130 11.98 4.66 -19.84
C PRO A 130 10.80 4.56 -18.87
N THR A 131 9.70 3.96 -19.31
CA THR A 131 8.46 3.79 -18.55
C THR A 131 8.60 2.81 -17.38
N LEU A 132 9.65 1.98 -17.36
CA LEU A 132 10.03 1.17 -16.20
C LEU A 132 10.59 2.03 -15.06
N TYR A 133 11.19 3.19 -15.35
CA TYR A 133 11.84 4.06 -14.35
C TYR A 133 11.09 5.35 -14.06
N GLN A 134 10.01 5.60 -14.77
CA GLN A 134 9.25 6.84 -14.67
C GLN A 134 8.14 6.73 -13.63
N ILE A 135 7.97 7.80 -12.86
CA ILE A 135 6.75 8.07 -12.12
C ILE A 135 5.95 9.15 -12.85
N TYR A 136 4.63 8.99 -12.85
CA TYR A 136 3.70 9.92 -13.49
C TYR A 136 2.99 10.72 -12.42
N PRO A 137 2.63 11.99 -12.68
CA PRO A 137 1.85 12.75 -11.71
C PRO A 137 0.50 12.11 -11.41
N VAL A 138 0.00 12.30 -10.20
CA VAL A 138 -1.31 11.77 -9.77
C VAL A 138 -2.41 12.26 -10.72
N GLY A 139 -3.18 11.33 -11.27
CA GLY A 139 -4.31 11.62 -12.15
C GLY A 139 -3.94 12.05 -13.57
N ASP A 140 -2.65 12.15 -13.91
CA ASP A 140 -2.21 12.49 -15.27
C ASP A 140 -2.40 11.28 -16.19
N THR A 141 -3.29 11.39 -17.17
CA THR A 141 -3.51 10.34 -18.16
C THR A 141 -2.45 10.37 -19.27
N SER A 142 -1.71 11.48 -19.41
CA SER A 142 -0.63 11.64 -20.37
C SER A 142 0.71 11.11 -19.85
N THR A 143 1.66 10.87 -20.75
CA THR A 143 3.03 10.44 -20.41
C THR A 143 4.05 11.59 -20.45
N SER A 144 3.63 12.82 -20.76
CA SER A 144 4.53 13.96 -21.03
C SER A 144 5.11 14.61 -19.78
N SER A 145 4.47 14.45 -18.61
CA SER A 145 4.91 15.05 -17.34
C SER A 145 5.69 14.06 -16.44
N ALA A 146 6.17 12.96 -17.00
CA ALA A 146 6.82 11.90 -16.25
C ALA A 146 8.18 12.35 -15.68
N THR A 147 8.49 11.91 -14.47
CA THR A 147 9.81 12.11 -13.84
C THR A 147 10.56 10.79 -13.81
N THR A 148 11.77 10.76 -14.38
CA THR A 148 12.64 9.59 -14.31
C THR A 148 13.26 9.50 -12.92
N SER A 149 12.99 8.40 -12.22
CA SER A 149 13.44 8.15 -10.86
C SER A 149 14.82 7.49 -10.84
N ALA A 150 15.78 8.10 -10.15
CA ALA A 150 17.09 7.49 -9.91
C ALA A 150 16.98 6.20 -9.10
N TYR A 151 16.04 6.15 -8.15
CA TYR A 151 15.80 4.94 -7.36
C TYR A 151 15.36 3.79 -8.27
N PHE A 152 14.38 4.01 -9.14
CA PHE A 152 13.95 2.98 -10.09
C PHE A 152 15.06 2.59 -11.05
N SER A 153 15.79 3.55 -11.62
CA SER A 153 16.93 3.26 -12.49
C SER A 153 17.98 2.38 -11.80
N SER A 154 18.14 2.52 -10.48
CA SER A 154 19.07 1.69 -9.70
C SER A 154 18.52 0.33 -9.26
N GLN A 155 17.19 0.10 -9.25
CA GLN A 155 16.60 -1.12 -8.68
C GLN A 155 15.70 -1.94 -9.62
N ALA A 156 14.98 -1.31 -10.55
CA ALA A 156 13.83 -1.90 -11.23
C ALA A 156 14.17 -3.13 -12.10
N MET A 157 15.16 -3.03 -12.99
CA MET A 157 15.54 -4.16 -13.85
C MET A 157 16.01 -5.37 -13.03
N ALA A 158 16.82 -5.12 -12.00
CA ALA A 158 17.27 -6.18 -11.12
C ALA A 158 16.10 -6.82 -10.36
N ALA A 159 15.18 -6.02 -9.83
CA ALA A 159 13.99 -6.52 -9.14
C ALA A 159 13.15 -7.45 -10.02
N VAL A 160 12.91 -7.08 -11.28
CA VAL A 160 12.19 -7.92 -12.25
C VAL A 160 12.96 -9.21 -12.52
N ALA A 161 14.25 -9.10 -12.83
CA ALA A 161 15.08 -10.26 -13.16
C ALA A 161 15.13 -11.28 -12.01
N PHE A 162 15.39 -10.83 -10.79
CA PHE A 162 15.40 -11.71 -9.61
C PHE A 162 14.01 -12.23 -9.21
N CYS A 163 12.96 -11.48 -9.54
CA CYS A 163 11.60 -11.96 -9.38
C CYS A 163 11.17 -12.91 -10.49
N SER A 164 11.93 -13.14 -11.55
CA SER A 164 11.55 -14.13 -12.55
C SER A 164 11.42 -15.54 -11.97
N ALA A 165 10.70 -16.42 -12.68
CA ALA A 165 10.58 -17.83 -12.30
C ALA A 165 11.94 -18.55 -12.22
N SER A 166 12.97 -18.05 -12.92
CA SER A 166 14.31 -18.63 -12.92
C SER A 166 15.03 -18.48 -11.57
N TYR A 167 14.82 -17.37 -10.86
CA TYR A 167 15.46 -17.12 -9.56
C TYR A 167 14.51 -17.25 -8.38
N GLY A 168 13.23 -16.92 -8.57
CA GLY A 168 12.19 -17.09 -7.55
C GLY A 168 12.45 -16.32 -6.25
N ASN A 169 13.20 -15.20 -6.29
CA ASN A 169 13.54 -14.46 -5.09
C ASN A 169 12.34 -13.66 -4.60
N LEU A 170 11.75 -14.10 -3.47
CA LEU A 170 10.56 -13.47 -2.89
C LEU A 170 10.80 -12.00 -2.53
N THR A 171 11.95 -11.65 -1.95
CA THR A 171 12.29 -10.27 -1.58
C THR A 171 12.38 -9.37 -2.81
N ALA A 172 12.92 -9.88 -3.93
CA ALA A 172 12.93 -9.14 -5.18
C ALA A 172 11.52 -8.95 -5.76
N CYS A 173 10.65 -9.95 -5.63
CA CYS A 173 9.23 -9.79 -5.98
C CYS A 173 8.50 -8.79 -5.07
N GLN A 174 8.85 -8.72 -3.79
CA GLN A 174 8.35 -7.69 -2.88
C GLN A 174 8.85 -6.30 -3.28
N LEU A 175 10.11 -6.16 -3.67
CA LEU A 175 10.66 -4.92 -4.21
C LEU A 175 9.94 -4.52 -5.50
N LEU A 176 9.69 -5.46 -6.42
CA LEU A 176 8.92 -5.19 -7.63
C LEU A 176 7.48 -4.72 -7.31
N ALA A 177 6.83 -5.33 -6.33
CA ALA A 177 5.52 -4.89 -5.84
C ALA A 177 5.57 -3.46 -5.25
N ASN A 178 6.63 -3.13 -4.51
CA ASN A 178 6.85 -1.77 -4.00
C ASN A 178 7.00 -0.76 -5.14
N LEU A 179 7.83 -1.07 -6.14
CA LEU A 179 8.02 -0.23 -7.33
C LEU A 179 6.71 -0.03 -8.09
N CYS A 180 5.91 -1.08 -8.26
CA CYS A 180 4.57 -0.96 -8.84
C CYS A 180 3.66 -0.05 -8.00
N THR A 181 3.71 -0.17 -6.67
CA THR A 181 2.94 0.69 -5.76
C THR A 181 3.37 2.15 -5.89
N LEU A 182 4.68 2.44 -6.00
CA LEU A 182 5.22 3.79 -6.23
C LEU A 182 4.81 4.39 -7.58
N GLN A 183 4.57 3.54 -8.59
CA GLN A 183 3.91 3.94 -9.84
C GLN A 183 2.38 4.06 -9.70
N LEU A 184 1.84 4.09 -8.48
CA LEU A 184 0.41 4.15 -8.17
C LEU A 184 -0.41 3.03 -8.81
N GLN A 185 0.20 1.85 -8.95
CA GLN A 185 -0.39 0.69 -9.60
C GLN A 185 -0.83 0.95 -11.04
N ARG A 186 -0.26 1.98 -11.69
CA ARG A 186 -0.56 2.32 -13.09
C ARG A 186 -0.07 1.22 -14.03
N LEU A 187 -0.95 0.78 -14.92
CA LEU A 187 -0.58 -0.06 -16.05
C LEU A 187 -0.31 0.81 -17.26
N VAL A 188 0.96 0.94 -17.64
CA VAL A 188 1.34 1.61 -18.88
C VAL A 188 1.23 0.59 -20.02
N ASN A 189 0.19 0.74 -20.85
CA ASN A 189 0.13 0.03 -22.12
C ASN A 189 1.09 0.68 -23.12
N GLN A 190 2.17 -0.02 -23.41
CA GLN A 190 2.85 0.12 -24.68
C GLN A 190 2.52 -1.13 -25.49
N ASN A 191 2.54 -1.08 -26.83
CA ASN A 191 2.39 -2.26 -27.70
C ASN A 191 3.58 -3.26 -27.57
N VAL A 192 4.23 -3.28 -26.41
CA VAL A 192 5.41 -4.04 -26.01
C VAL A 192 5.05 -4.70 -24.68
N ARG A 193 5.41 -5.98 -24.50
CA ARG A 193 4.96 -6.88 -23.41
C ARG A 193 5.21 -6.44 -21.95
N SER A 194 5.72 -5.23 -21.69
CA SER A 194 6.57 -4.96 -20.54
C SER A 194 6.84 -3.47 -20.30
N GLY A 195 5.81 -2.64 -20.15
CA GLY A 195 5.97 -1.17 -20.12
C GLY A 195 6.23 -0.54 -18.74
N SER A 196 6.05 -1.23 -17.62
CA SER A 196 6.11 -0.61 -16.27
C SER A 196 6.40 -1.67 -15.21
N ALA A 197 6.76 -1.26 -13.99
CA ALA A 197 6.98 -2.20 -12.90
C ALA A 197 5.72 -3.05 -12.61
N CYS A 198 4.53 -2.45 -12.75
CA CYS A 198 3.25 -3.15 -12.60
C CYS A 198 2.96 -4.13 -13.73
N ALA A 199 3.27 -3.77 -14.98
CA ALA A 199 3.11 -4.67 -16.11
C ALA A 199 4.04 -5.89 -15.97
N GLU A 200 5.28 -5.68 -15.54
CA GLU A 200 6.23 -6.76 -15.26
C GLU A 200 5.76 -7.65 -14.10
N PHE A 201 5.22 -7.03 -13.04
CA PHE A 201 4.65 -7.77 -11.91
C PHE A 201 3.55 -8.74 -12.36
N ILE A 202 2.56 -8.25 -13.12
CA ILE A 202 1.43 -9.06 -13.62
C ILE A 202 1.92 -10.13 -14.61
N ASN A 203 2.89 -9.79 -15.46
CA ASN A 203 3.49 -10.75 -16.39
C ASN A 203 4.10 -11.93 -15.62
N LEU A 204 4.97 -11.66 -14.63
CA LEU A 204 5.59 -12.68 -13.81
C LEU A 204 4.57 -13.47 -12.97
N GLU A 205 3.52 -12.82 -12.48
CA GLU A 205 2.41 -13.48 -11.77
C GLU A 205 1.72 -14.50 -12.68
N SER A 206 1.42 -14.13 -13.92
CA SER A 206 0.73 -14.98 -14.91
C SER A 206 1.52 -16.24 -15.32
N GLN A 207 2.83 -16.24 -15.12
CA GLN A 207 3.70 -17.38 -15.44
C GLN A 207 3.74 -18.44 -14.32
N ARG A 208 3.07 -18.18 -13.18
CA ARG A 208 3.14 -19.00 -11.98
C ARG A 208 1.79 -19.58 -11.62
N THR A 209 1.80 -20.73 -10.96
CA THR A 209 0.58 -21.32 -10.40
C THR A 209 0.17 -20.60 -9.12
N SER A 210 -1.13 -20.55 -8.86
CA SER A 210 -1.68 -20.00 -7.61
C SER A 210 -1.22 -20.84 -6.42
N SER A 211 -0.74 -20.17 -5.38
CA SER A 211 -0.24 -20.79 -4.14
C SER A 211 -1.31 -21.19 -3.15
N ARG A 212 -2.54 -20.65 -3.28
CA ARG A 212 -3.61 -20.88 -2.32
C ARG A 212 -4.97 -21.10 -3.01
N PRO A 213 -5.65 -22.23 -2.74
CA PRO A 213 -7.03 -22.44 -3.19
C PRO A 213 -7.94 -21.28 -2.74
N GLY A 214 -8.73 -20.73 -3.66
CA GLY A 214 -9.60 -19.57 -3.43
C GLY A 214 -8.96 -18.20 -3.73
N PHE A 215 -7.64 -18.12 -3.89
CA PHE A 215 -6.92 -16.90 -4.25
C PHE A 215 -6.07 -17.12 -5.50
N ALA A 216 -6.73 -17.20 -6.65
CA ALA A 216 -6.09 -17.49 -7.94
C ALA A 216 -4.97 -16.47 -8.29
N SER A 217 -5.16 -15.20 -7.92
CA SER A 217 -4.18 -14.11 -8.07
C SER A 217 -3.04 -14.12 -7.04
N TRP A 218 -2.91 -15.16 -6.21
CA TRP A 218 -1.77 -15.28 -5.31
C TRP A 218 -0.75 -16.28 -5.87
N ALA A 219 0.07 -15.82 -6.82
CA ALA A 219 1.13 -16.63 -7.41
C ALA A 219 2.13 -17.15 -6.37
N ALA A 220 2.59 -18.40 -6.55
CA ALA A 220 3.64 -19.00 -5.72
C ALA A 220 4.92 -18.17 -5.73
N ASN A 221 5.56 -18.01 -4.57
CA ASN A 221 6.79 -17.21 -4.39
C ASN A 221 6.68 -15.74 -4.86
N MET A 222 5.48 -15.16 -4.92
CA MET A 222 5.24 -13.72 -5.14
C MET A 222 4.33 -13.15 -4.04
N PRO A 223 4.43 -11.85 -3.72
CA PRO A 223 3.37 -11.19 -2.99
C PRO A 223 2.08 -11.17 -3.81
N TRP A 224 0.96 -11.03 -3.11
CA TRP A 224 -0.33 -10.81 -3.73
C TRP A 224 -0.66 -9.31 -3.71
N LEU A 225 -0.71 -8.67 -4.89
CA LEU A 225 -0.89 -7.22 -5.03
C LEU A 225 -2.28 -6.81 -5.54
N TYR A 226 -2.88 -7.59 -6.46
CA TYR A 226 -4.14 -7.28 -7.14
C TYR A 226 -5.22 -8.33 -6.86
N TYR A 227 -6.47 -7.91 -6.68
CA TYR A 227 -7.62 -8.84 -6.62
C TYR A 227 -8.08 -9.31 -8.03
N GLY A 228 -7.18 -9.29 -9.02
CA GLY A 228 -7.47 -9.23 -10.46
C GLY A 228 -8.32 -10.35 -11.08
N SER A 229 -8.54 -11.47 -10.38
CA SER A 229 -9.45 -12.54 -10.85
C SER A 229 -10.92 -12.34 -10.44
N GLN A 230 -11.23 -11.38 -9.57
CA GLN A 230 -12.56 -11.20 -8.99
C GLN A 230 -13.08 -9.78 -9.24
N GLN A 231 -14.39 -9.65 -9.52
CA GLN A 231 -15.04 -8.34 -9.53
C GLN A 231 -14.97 -7.73 -8.13
N ALA A 232 -14.72 -6.43 -8.03
CA ALA A 232 -14.62 -5.75 -6.74
C ALA A 232 -15.91 -5.89 -5.90
N SER A 233 -17.07 -5.98 -6.55
CA SER A 233 -18.36 -6.27 -5.89
C SER A 233 -18.36 -7.60 -5.13
N LEU A 234 -17.71 -8.65 -5.66
CA LEU A 234 -17.61 -9.96 -5.01
C LEU A 234 -16.63 -9.94 -3.84
N VAL A 235 -15.48 -9.27 -4.02
CA VAL A 235 -14.49 -9.09 -2.94
C VAL A 235 -15.12 -8.36 -1.75
N LEU A 236 -15.91 -7.31 -2.03
CA LEU A 236 -16.60 -6.51 -1.01
C LEU A 236 -17.87 -7.17 -0.46
N ALA A 237 -18.28 -8.31 -1.00
CA ALA A 237 -19.40 -9.11 -0.52
C ALA A 237 -18.96 -10.43 0.12
N ASP A 238 -17.65 -10.63 0.30
CA ASP A 238 -17.09 -11.82 0.95
C ASP A 238 -17.61 -11.92 2.40
N THR A 239 -18.05 -13.11 2.80
CA THR A 239 -18.59 -13.40 4.14
C THR A 239 -17.62 -14.20 5.00
N SER A 240 -16.35 -14.35 4.56
CA SER A 240 -15.29 -15.03 5.31
C SER A 240 -14.90 -14.33 6.62
N LEU A 241 -15.31 -13.06 6.81
CA LEU A 241 -15.22 -12.36 8.09
C LEU A 241 -16.39 -12.77 8.99
N THR A 242 -16.15 -13.74 9.88
CA THR A 242 -17.17 -14.31 10.77
C THR A 242 -17.28 -13.62 12.13
N ALA A 243 -16.38 -12.70 12.45
CA ALA A 243 -16.39 -12.00 13.73
C ALA A 243 -17.58 -11.03 13.85
N THR A 244 -18.21 -11.07 15.03
CA THR A 244 -19.28 -10.15 15.40
C THR A 244 -18.74 -8.99 16.22
N TYR A 245 -19.09 -7.77 15.83
CA TYR A 245 -18.65 -6.54 16.49
C TYR A 245 -19.82 -5.92 17.25
N ALA A 246 -19.65 -5.75 18.56
CA ALA A 246 -20.55 -4.96 19.38
C ALA A 246 -20.26 -3.46 19.20
N SER A 247 -21.25 -2.60 19.46
CA SER A 247 -21.03 -1.16 19.46
C SER A 247 -19.96 -0.79 20.49
N GLY A 248 -19.00 0.06 20.11
CA GLY A 248 -17.86 0.44 20.93
C GLY A 248 -16.69 -0.56 20.96
N SER A 249 -16.85 -1.76 20.41
CA SER A 249 -15.75 -2.73 20.28
C SER A 249 -14.66 -2.23 19.33
N THR A 250 -13.42 -2.67 19.48
CA THR A 250 -12.31 -2.25 18.61
C THR A 250 -12.24 -3.10 17.35
N LEU A 251 -12.24 -2.44 16.19
CA LEU A 251 -11.87 -3.05 14.92
C LEU A 251 -10.34 -3.16 14.88
N ASN A 252 -9.81 -4.37 14.96
CA ASN A 252 -8.36 -4.64 14.99
C ASN A 252 -7.77 -4.62 13.58
N LEU A 253 -7.33 -3.45 13.12
CA LEU A 253 -6.66 -3.27 11.84
C LEU A 253 -5.16 -3.45 12.01
N TYR A 254 -4.59 -4.39 11.26
CA TYR A 254 -3.18 -4.70 11.22
C TYR A 254 -2.59 -4.32 9.86
N LEU A 255 -1.35 -3.87 9.85
CA LEU A 255 -0.58 -3.58 8.64
C LEU A 255 0.61 -4.51 8.57
N GLY A 256 0.68 -5.33 7.52
CA GLY A 256 1.91 -5.97 7.11
C GLY A 256 2.83 -4.91 6.52
N THR A 257 3.96 -4.64 7.18
CA THR A 257 4.86 -3.54 6.82
C THR A 257 6.05 -4.06 6.02
N TYR A 258 6.42 -3.35 4.97
CA TYR A 258 7.57 -3.67 4.12
C TYR A 258 8.47 -2.46 3.96
N SER A 259 9.78 -2.70 4.05
CA SER A 259 10.81 -1.70 3.76
C SER A 259 10.84 -1.36 2.27
N LEU A 260 11.53 -0.26 1.95
CA LEU A 260 11.82 0.16 0.58
C LEU A 260 12.47 -0.95 -0.28
N SER A 261 13.36 -1.75 0.30
CA SER A 261 14.06 -2.85 -0.38
C SER A 261 13.24 -4.15 -0.50
N GLY A 262 11.97 -4.16 -0.08
CA GLY A 262 11.10 -5.34 -0.16
C GLY A 262 11.21 -6.32 1.02
N GLN A 263 11.97 -5.99 2.06
CA GLN A 263 12.02 -6.82 3.28
C GLN A 263 10.75 -6.64 4.11
N PHE A 264 10.17 -7.75 4.55
CA PHE A 264 9.02 -7.76 5.46
C PHE A 264 9.48 -7.41 6.88
N GLN A 265 8.85 -6.40 7.48
CA GLN A 265 9.19 -5.89 8.81
C GLN A 265 8.28 -6.45 9.91
N GLY A 266 7.18 -7.14 9.55
CA GLY A 266 6.22 -7.69 10.50
C GLY A 266 4.83 -7.06 10.39
N PHE A 267 3.90 -7.62 11.18
CA PHE A 267 2.55 -7.10 11.33
C PHE A 267 2.48 -6.11 12.48
N GLN A 268 1.91 -4.93 12.23
CA GLN A 268 1.77 -3.87 13.23
C GLN A 268 0.30 -3.54 13.44
N ASN A 269 -0.13 -3.41 14.69
CA ASN A 269 -1.53 -3.08 15.01
C ASN A 269 -1.76 -1.57 14.81
N ALA A 270 -2.28 -1.19 13.64
CA ALA A 270 -2.54 0.20 13.30
C ALA A 270 -3.64 0.83 14.15
N SER A 271 -4.59 0.03 14.65
CA SER A 271 -5.61 0.51 15.59
C SER A 271 -5.02 0.93 16.94
N ALA A 272 -3.88 0.35 17.34
CA ALA A 272 -3.19 0.71 18.57
C ALA A 272 -2.15 1.83 18.36
N THR A 273 -1.43 1.82 17.23
CA THR A 273 -0.30 2.73 16.94
C THR A 273 -0.69 3.98 16.16
N ASN A 274 -1.89 4.03 15.57
CA ASN A 274 -2.40 5.12 14.71
C ASN A 274 -1.52 5.41 13.49
N GLN A 275 -0.89 4.36 12.94
CA GLN A 275 0.05 4.52 11.82
C GLN A 275 -0.58 5.06 10.53
N LEU A 276 -1.90 4.90 10.33
CA LEU A 276 -2.59 5.40 9.14
C LEU A 276 -2.88 6.90 9.17
N GLN A 277 -2.84 7.52 10.35
CA GLN A 277 -3.19 8.91 10.54
C GLN A 277 -1.93 9.78 10.44
N LEU A 278 -1.85 10.56 9.35
CA LEU A 278 -0.79 11.56 9.17
C LEU A 278 -0.96 12.71 10.17
N CYS A 279 -2.21 13.11 10.44
CA CYS A 279 -2.54 14.02 11.53
C CYS A 279 -2.22 13.37 12.87
N LYS A 280 -1.47 14.09 13.72
CA LYS A 280 -1.19 13.66 15.09
C LYS A 280 -2.13 14.38 16.05
N ASP A 281 -2.69 13.61 16.97
CA ASP A 281 -3.54 14.09 18.07
C ASP A 281 -3.25 13.24 19.31
N THR A 282 -4.08 13.33 20.34
CA THR A 282 -4.04 12.43 21.49
C THR A 282 -4.38 11.00 21.06
N LEU A 283 -3.72 10.03 21.70
CA LEU A 283 -3.90 8.60 21.42
C LEU A 283 -5.38 8.19 21.49
N ALA A 284 -6.13 8.72 22.46
CA ALA A 284 -7.54 8.41 22.65
C ALA A 284 -8.44 8.86 21.47
N VAL A 285 -8.19 10.06 20.92
CA VAL A 285 -8.93 10.59 19.78
C VAL A 285 -8.62 9.77 18.53
N MET A 286 -7.33 9.52 18.27
CA MET A 286 -6.92 8.75 17.10
C MET A 286 -7.44 7.30 17.13
N GLN A 287 -7.46 6.66 18.30
CA GLN A 287 -8.00 5.32 18.49
C GLN A 287 -9.53 5.26 18.37
N ALA A 288 -10.23 6.38 18.58
CA ALA A 288 -11.69 6.43 18.41
C ALA A 288 -12.11 6.09 16.97
N ALA A 289 -11.23 6.31 15.98
CA ALA A 289 -11.47 5.95 14.60
C ALA A 289 -11.71 4.44 14.39
N PHE A 290 -11.14 3.60 15.25
CA PHE A 290 -11.26 2.14 15.16
C PHE A 290 -12.33 1.59 16.11
N ARG A 291 -13.13 2.43 16.77
CA ARG A 291 -14.27 2.00 17.57
C ARG A 291 -15.46 1.71 16.67
N PHE A 292 -15.93 0.48 16.72
CA PHE A 292 -17.04 0.00 15.93
C PHE A 292 -18.33 0.78 16.24
N GLY A 293 -19.03 1.22 15.20
CA GLY A 293 -20.24 2.05 15.27
C GLY A 293 -19.97 3.55 15.31
N THR A 294 -18.70 3.99 15.27
CA THR A 294 -18.34 5.42 15.34
C THR A 294 -17.89 5.94 13.98
N THR A 295 -18.60 6.93 13.44
CA THR A 295 -18.09 7.72 12.31
C THR A 295 -16.99 8.64 12.80
N TYR A 296 -15.86 8.67 12.11
CA TYR A 296 -14.69 9.46 12.47
C TYR A 296 -14.23 10.33 11.31
N LEU A 297 -13.84 11.56 11.60
CA LEU A 297 -13.20 12.47 10.66
C LEU A 297 -12.12 13.24 11.40
N GLN A 298 -10.91 13.19 10.86
CA GLN A 298 -9.78 14.00 11.29
C GLN A 298 -9.20 14.70 10.08
N GLU A 299 -9.08 16.02 10.18
CA GLU A 299 -8.50 16.88 9.17
C GLU A 299 -7.48 17.80 9.82
N CYS A 300 -6.33 17.98 9.17
CA CYS A 300 -5.30 18.90 9.64
C CYS A 300 -4.47 19.43 8.47
N GLU A 301 -3.65 20.45 8.77
CA GLU A 301 -2.66 21.00 7.86
C GLU A 301 -1.26 20.58 8.30
N LEU A 302 -0.49 20.01 7.37
CA LEU A 302 0.91 19.64 7.57
C LEU A 302 1.80 20.66 6.87
N ASN A 303 2.97 20.94 7.45
CA ASN A 303 4.00 21.69 6.74
C ASN A 303 4.49 20.85 5.55
N ALA A 304 4.51 21.43 4.36
CA ALA A 304 4.93 20.74 3.14
C ALA A 304 6.38 20.25 3.24
N ASP A 305 7.27 21.05 3.85
CA ASP A 305 8.70 20.73 4.00
C ASP A 305 8.92 19.41 4.76
N ASP A 306 8.05 19.12 5.73
CA ASP A 306 8.13 17.89 6.50
C ASP A 306 7.99 16.65 5.61
N LEU A 307 7.14 16.71 4.58
CA LEU A 307 6.90 15.59 3.67
C LEU A 307 8.10 15.31 2.75
N PHE A 308 9.01 16.27 2.57
CA PHE A 308 10.28 16.07 1.86
C PHE A 308 11.35 15.42 2.75
N ASP A 309 11.15 15.39 4.07
CA ASP A 309 12.08 14.82 5.05
C ASP A 309 11.80 13.32 5.27
N SER A 310 12.76 12.47 4.87
CA SER A 310 12.68 11.02 5.01
C SER A 310 12.82 10.51 6.44
N ASP A 311 13.42 11.30 7.34
CA ASP A 311 13.54 10.93 8.75
C ASP A 311 12.21 11.19 9.47
N LYS A 312 11.52 12.26 9.10
CA LYS A 312 10.21 12.61 9.65
C LYS A 312 9.07 11.74 9.09
N TYR A 313 9.08 11.51 7.78
CA TYR A 313 8.13 10.60 7.12
C TYR A 313 8.87 9.53 6.33
N PRO A 314 9.28 8.42 6.98
CA PRO A 314 9.96 7.34 6.30
C PRO A 314 9.00 6.60 5.36
N LEU A 315 9.47 6.37 4.12
CA LEU A 315 8.74 5.58 3.13
C LEU A 315 8.70 4.09 3.55
N ASN A 316 7.52 3.65 3.95
CA ASN A 316 7.19 2.26 4.20
C ASN A 316 5.95 1.87 3.39
N PHE A 317 5.83 0.57 3.10
CA PHE A 317 4.71 0.01 2.38
C PHE A 317 3.86 -0.85 3.30
N TYR A 318 2.55 -0.80 3.11
CA TYR A 318 1.57 -1.42 3.99
C TYR A 318 0.59 -2.28 3.22
N ASP A 319 0.40 -3.51 3.68
CA ASP A 319 -0.71 -4.38 3.28
C ASP A 319 -1.69 -4.47 4.47
N PRO A 320 -2.94 -4.00 4.37
CA PRO A 320 -3.85 -3.95 5.50
C PRO A 320 -4.65 -5.26 5.68
N TYR A 321 -4.96 -5.58 6.93
CA TYR A 321 -5.68 -6.78 7.35
C TYR A 321 -6.58 -6.51 8.55
N ILE A 322 -7.74 -7.16 8.62
CA ILE A 322 -8.51 -7.29 9.85
C ILE A 322 -8.03 -8.53 10.58
N PHE A 323 -7.64 -8.35 11.84
CA PHE A 323 -7.37 -9.44 12.77
C PHE A 323 -8.64 -9.76 13.54
N PHE A 324 -9.04 -11.04 13.52
CA PHE A 324 -10.22 -11.50 14.23
C PHE A 324 -10.06 -12.95 14.69
N TYR A 325 -10.87 -13.35 15.65
CA TYR A 325 -10.98 -14.75 16.07
C TYR A 325 -12.17 -15.37 15.37
N ASP A 326 -11.93 -16.50 14.69
CA ASP A 326 -13.01 -17.21 14.01
C ASP A 326 -13.67 -18.19 14.97
N GLU A 327 -14.81 -17.79 15.51
CA GLU A 327 -15.59 -18.62 16.44
C GLU A 327 -16.07 -19.93 15.79
N THR A 328 -16.26 -19.94 14.46
CA THR A 328 -16.70 -21.15 13.73
C THR A 328 -15.60 -22.20 13.62
N ASP A 329 -14.34 -21.79 13.81
CA ASP A 329 -13.15 -22.62 13.70
C ASP A 329 -12.44 -22.72 15.07
N GLY A 330 -13.21 -22.82 16.15
CA GLY A 330 -12.70 -23.03 17.50
C GLY A 330 -11.96 -21.82 18.10
N GLY A 331 -12.20 -20.61 17.59
CA GLY A 331 -11.56 -19.38 18.07
C GLY A 331 -10.13 -19.18 17.56
N ILE A 332 -9.76 -19.77 16.42
CA ILE A 332 -8.44 -19.59 15.82
C ILE A 332 -8.27 -18.13 15.35
N PRO A 333 -7.16 -17.45 15.68
CA PRO A 333 -6.88 -16.11 15.16
C PRO A 333 -6.61 -16.14 13.66
N LYS A 334 -7.30 -15.28 12.91
CA LYS A 334 -7.19 -15.15 11.45
C LYS A 334 -6.93 -13.70 11.05
N LEU A 335 -6.25 -13.54 9.92
CA LEU A 335 -6.06 -12.26 9.24
C LEU A 335 -6.83 -12.28 7.92
N LEU A 336 -7.78 -11.37 7.76
CA LEU A 336 -8.47 -11.16 6.50
C LEU A 336 -7.92 -9.91 5.81
N PRO A 337 -7.48 -9.99 4.55
CA PRO A 337 -6.94 -8.84 3.84
C PRO A 337 -8.02 -7.78 3.60
N VAL A 338 -7.67 -6.52 3.85
CA VAL A 338 -8.53 -5.37 3.56
C VAL A 338 -8.22 -4.88 2.15
N PRO A 339 -9.19 -4.85 1.23
CA PRO A 339 -8.98 -4.30 -0.10
C PRO A 339 -8.69 -2.80 -0.06
N VAL A 340 -7.77 -2.36 -0.92
CA VAL A 340 -7.37 -0.96 -1.09
C VAL A 340 -7.85 -0.43 -2.45
N LEU A 341 -8.66 0.63 -2.42
CA LEU A 341 -9.11 1.38 -3.59
C LEU A 341 -8.24 2.63 -3.76
N ASN A 342 -7.22 2.54 -4.61
CA ASN A 342 -6.39 3.69 -4.99
C ASN A 342 -7.10 4.50 -6.09
N THR A 343 -7.52 5.73 -5.79
CA THR A 343 -8.25 6.58 -6.76
C THR A 343 -7.38 7.07 -7.91
N ALA A 344 -6.05 6.98 -7.80
CA ALA A 344 -5.09 7.36 -8.82
C ALA A 344 -4.71 6.21 -9.77
N LEU A 345 -5.26 5.01 -9.56
CA LEU A 345 -4.96 3.85 -10.39
C LEU A 345 -5.52 4.04 -11.80
N LEU A 346 -4.61 3.99 -12.77
CA LEU A 346 -4.92 3.98 -14.20
C LEU A 346 -4.79 2.56 -14.75
N ASP A 347 -5.85 2.09 -15.38
CA ASP A 347 -5.81 0.81 -16.07
C ASP A 347 -5.02 0.89 -17.38
N SER A 348 -4.96 -0.24 -18.07
CA SER A 348 -4.27 -0.37 -19.35
C SER A 348 -4.85 0.54 -20.44
N THR A 349 -6.10 1.00 -20.30
CA THR A 349 -6.74 1.94 -21.23
C THR A 349 -6.49 3.42 -20.87
N ASN A 350 -5.65 3.69 -19.88
CA ASN A 350 -5.46 5.02 -19.26
C ASN A 350 -6.75 5.60 -18.68
N THR A 351 -7.63 4.76 -18.14
CA THR A 351 -8.86 5.17 -17.45
C THR A 351 -8.68 5.10 -15.94
N LEU A 352 -9.15 6.13 -15.23
CA LEU A 352 -9.26 6.13 -13.77
C LEU A 352 -10.44 5.25 -13.34
N VAL A 353 -10.21 3.93 -13.31
CA VAL A 353 -11.26 2.94 -13.06
C VAL A 353 -11.86 3.04 -11.67
N ASN A 354 -11.07 3.50 -10.69
CA ASN A 354 -11.44 3.58 -9.29
C ASN A 354 -12.18 4.88 -8.90
N THR A 355 -12.49 5.75 -9.86
CA THR A 355 -13.34 6.94 -9.64
C THR A 355 -14.76 6.78 -10.20
N GLN A 356 -15.06 5.63 -10.81
CA GLN A 356 -16.38 5.35 -11.38
C GLN A 356 -17.40 5.06 -10.26
N THR A 357 -18.65 5.47 -10.45
CA THR A 357 -19.73 5.25 -9.47
C THR A 357 -20.06 3.77 -9.29
N SER A 358 -19.99 2.99 -10.38
CA SER A 358 -20.20 1.54 -10.32
C SER A 358 -18.92 0.85 -9.88
N ASN A 359 -19.04 -0.03 -8.87
CA ASN A 359 -17.93 -0.82 -8.39
C ASN A 359 -17.62 -2.05 -9.26
N THR A 360 -18.33 -2.27 -10.36
CA THR A 360 -18.09 -3.44 -11.25
C THR A 360 -16.69 -3.41 -11.88
N ASN A 361 -16.20 -2.22 -12.24
CA ASN A 361 -14.93 -2.04 -12.94
C ASN A 361 -13.78 -1.62 -12.02
N TRP A 362 -14.03 -1.49 -10.71
CA TRP A 362 -12.98 -1.12 -9.77
C TRP A 362 -11.88 -2.18 -9.74
N GLN A 363 -10.64 -1.70 -9.68
CA GLN A 363 -9.47 -2.55 -9.48
C GLN A 363 -8.97 -2.35 -8.06
N LEU A 364 -9.25 -3.36 -7.23
CA LEU A 364 -8.80 -3.40 -5.84
C LEU A 364 -7.36 -3.92 -5.78
N THR A 365 -6.58 -3.30 -4.90
CA THR A 365 -5.17 -3.63 -4.65
C THR A 365 -4.97 -3.91 -3.17
N ARG A 366 -3.76 -4.28 -2.77
CA ARG A 366 -3.44 -4.60 -1.37
C ARG A 366 -2.41 -3.66 -0.74
N ARG A 367 -1.41 -3.24 -1.52
CA ARG A 367 -0.29 -2.45 -1.00
C ARG A 367 -0.51 -0.96 -1.21
N PHE A 368 -0.11 -0.17 -0.23
CA PHE A 368 -0.09 1.29 -0.32
C PHE A 368 1.05 1.89 0.50
N PHE A 369 1.26 3.19 0.42
CA PHE A 369 2.19 3.96 1.25
C PHE A 369 1.53 5.27 1.70
N LEU A 370 2.13 5.95 2.68
CA LEU A 370 1.60 7.23 3.18
C LEU A 370 2.33 8.44 2.57
N VAL A 371 3.65 8.38 2.49
CA VAL A 371 4.50 9.44 1.91
C VAL A 371 5.61 8.77 1.12
N ASP A 372 5.80 9.20 -0.12
CA ASP A 372 6.89 8.85 -1.02
C ASP A 372 7.72 10.10 -1.31
N ASN A 373 8.88 10.13 -0.67
CA ASN A 373 9.94 11.12 -0.82
C ASN A 373 11.20 10.53 -1.47
N VAL A 374 11.07 9.37 -2.13
CA VAL A 374 12.19 8.64 -2.73
C VAL A 374 12.05 8.56 -4.24
N ALA A 375 10.87 8.20 -4.76
CA ALA A 375 10.71 7.96 -6.19
C ALA A 375 10.91 9.24 -7.03
N GLY A 376 10.60 10.42 -6.48
CA GLY A 376 10.80 11.70 -7.17
C GLY A 376 12.23 12.23 -7.22
N LYS A 377 13.23 11.49 -6.69
CA LYS A 377 14.65 11.87 -6.81
C LYS A 377 15.18 11.57 -8.21
N THR A 378 15.81 12.55 -8.84
CA THR A 378 16.40 12.43 -10.19
C THR A 378 17.86 11.98 -10.17
N SER A 379 18.54 12.10 -9.02
CA SER A 379 19.84 11.51 -8.71
C SER A 379 19.80 10.83 -7.35
N LEU A 380 20.61 9.78 -7.16
CA LEU A 380 20.76 9.09 -5.87
C LEU A 380 21.44 9.97 -4.80
N THR A 381 22.14 11.03 -5.23
CA THR A 381 22.80 12.00 -4.34
C THR A 381 21.89 13.14 -3.91
N ASP A 382 20.69 13.25 -4.49
CA ASP A 382 19.77 14.34 -4.20
C ASP A 382 19.26 14.22 -2.76
N GLN A 383 19.44 15.30 -1.99
CA GLN A 383 18.88 15.38 -0.63
C GLN A 383 17.36 15.55 -0.70
N VAL A 384 16.89 16.42 -1.58
CA VAL A 384 15.47 16.78 -1.73
C VAL A 384 14.94 16.20 -3.05
N PRO A 385 13.84 15.42 -3.04
CA PRO A 385 13.21 14.94 -4.27
C PRO A 385 12.54 16.08 -5.04
N THR A 386 12.52 15.99 -6.39
CA THR A 386 11.84 16.96 -7.25
C THR A 386 10.32 16.95 -7.05
N VAL A 387 9.77 15.78 -6.74
CA VAL A 387 8.35 15.55 -6.44
C VAL A 387 8.22 14.66 -5.22
N VAL A 388 7.35 15.04 -4.28
CA VAL A 388 6.88 14.17 -3.18
C VAL A 388 5.44 13.79 -3.45
N ARG A 389 5.09 12.54 -3.15
CA ARG A 389 3.71 12.07 -3.18
C ARG A 389 3.26 11.69 -1.79
N TYR A 390 2.04 12.04 -1.42
CA TYR A 390 1.49 11.69 -0.11
C TYR A 390 0.02 11.31 -0.21
N ALA A 391 -0.44 10.50 0.75
CA ALA A 391 -1.84 10.15 0.91
C ALA A 391 -2.60 11.36 1.47
N GLN A 392 -3.22 12.12 0.57
CA GLN A 392 -3.99 13.31 0.90
C GLN A 392 -5.23 12.97 1.72
N SER A 393 -5.93 11.89 1.36
CA SER A 393 -7.04 11.39 2.16
C SER A 393 -7.06 9.88 2.20
N ILE A 394 -7.34 9.34 3.38
CA ILE A 394 -7.58 7.91 3.60
C ILE A 394 -8.95 7.76 4.23
N GLN A 395 -9.78 6.88 3.66
CA GLN A 395 -11.10 6.57 4.19
C GLN A 395 -11.26 5.07 4.37
N LEU A 396 -11.54 4.63 5.60
CA LEU A 396 -11.95 3.26 5.88
C LEU A 396 -13.48 3.19 5.85
N THR A 397 -14.02 2.46 4.88
CA THR A 397 -15.47 2.25 4.75
C THR A 397 -15.83 0.89 5.31
N ILE A 398 -16.75 0.87 6.29
CA ILE A 398 -17.25 -0.35 6.92
C ILE A 398 -18.70 -0.56 6.48
N THR A 399 -19.02 -1.77 6.00
CA THR A 399 -20.37 -2.11 5.51
C THR A 399 -20.93 -3.25 6.35
N PRO A 400 -21.97 -3.02 7.18
CA PRO A 400 -22.67 -4.08 7.91
C PRO A 400 -23.42 -5.03 6.97
N GLN A 401 -23.51 -6.32 7.30
CA GLN A 401 -24.17 -7.32 6.45
C GLN A 401 -25.72 -7.22 6.47
N GLY A 402 -26.31 -6.64 7.52
CA GLY A 402 -27.75 -6.40 7.60
C GLY A 402 -28.29 -6.49 9.02
N THR A 403 -29.62 -6.42 9.15
CA THR A 403 -30.33 -6.37 10.45
C THR A 403 -30.48 -7.72 11.13
N THR A 404 -30.53 -8.82 10.38
CA THR A 404 -30.66 -10.20 10.91
C THR A 404 -29.32 -10.79 11.37
N GLN A 405 -28.21 -10.15 11.03
CA GLN A 405 -26.84 -10.56 11.28
C GLN A 405 -26.10 -9.45 12.06
N ALA A 406 -26.64 -9.12 13.23
CA ALA A 406 -26.15 -8.01 14.04
C ALA A 406 -24.65 -8.17 14.36
N GLY A 407 -23.88 -7.10 14.11
CA GLY A 407 -22.45 -7.06 14.37
C GLY A 407 -21.57 -7.70 13.28
N LEU A 408 -22.13 -8.42 12.30
CA LEU A 408 -21.37 -8.92 11.16
C LEU A 408 -21.14 -7.80 10.13
N ILE A 409 -19.93 -7.75 9.58
CA ILE A 409 -19.54 -6.81 8.54
C ILE A 409 -18.93 -7.54 7.35
N TYR A 410 -19.06 -6.93 6.18
CA TYR A 410 -18.25 -7.28 5.02
C TYR A 410 -16.81 -6.77 5.20
N PRO A 411 -15.83 -7.27 4.43
CA PRO A 411 -14.47 -6.74 4.42
C PRO A 411 -14.50 -5.20 4.29
N PRO A 412 -13.91 -4.48 5.25
CA PRO A 412 -13.78 -3.03 5.12
C PRO A 412 -13.03 -2.66 3.85
N LEU A 413 -13.35 -1.50 3.27
CA LEU A 413 -12.64 -0.97 2.10
C LEU A 413 -11.78 0.22 2.52
N LEU A 414 -10.49 0.19 2.19
CA LEU A 414 -9.59 1.32 2.40
C LEU A 414 -9.46 2.12 1.11
N THR A 415 -10.07 3.30 1.04
CA THR A 415 -9.95 4.21 -0.11
C THR A 415 -8.82 5.20 0.15
N ILE A 416 -7.93 5.37 -0.83
CA ILE A 416 -6.78 6.29 -0.73
C ILE A 416 -6.75 7.21 -1.93
N THR A 417 -6.62 8.50 -1.66
CA THR A 417 -6.37 9.54 -2.66
C THR A 417 -5.01 10.16 -2.40
N TYR A 418 -4.17 10.12 -3.43
CA TYR A 418 -2.83 10.70 -3.38
C TYR A 418 -2.82 12.12 -3.94
N ALA A 419 -1.81 12.90 -3.57
CA ALA A 419 -1.50 14.19 -4.18
C ALA A 419 0.03 14.35 -4.32
N ASP A 420 0.44 15.17 -5.29
CA ASP A 420 1.84 15.47 -5.58
C ASP A 420 2.22 16.89 -5.15
N LEU A 421 3.42 17.03 -4.59
CA LEU A 421 4.06 18.29 -4.25
C LEU A 421 5.34 18.44 -5.07
N LYS A 422 5.40 19.48 -5.89
CA LYS A 422 6.62 19.85 -6.62
C LYS A 422 7.53 20.68 -5.73
N ALA A 423 8.79 20.28 -5.58
CA ALA A 423 9.77 20.99 -4.76
C ALA A 423 9.87 22.47 -5.12
N SER A 424 9.87 22.79 -6.42
CA SER A 424 9.96 24.17 -6.94
C SER A 424 8.85 25.11 -6.46
N LYS A 425 7.72 24.58 -5.97
CA LYS A 425 6.58 25.37 -5.48
C LYS A 425 6.42 25.32 -3.96
N TYR A 426 6.72 24.18 -3.34
CA TYR A 426 6.35 23.92 -1.95
C TYR A 426 7.54 23.84 -1.00
N TYR A 427 8.73 23.43 -1.46
CA TYR A 427 9.87 23.22 -0.58
C TYR A 427 10.55 24.55 -0.19
N GLY A 428 10.75 24.77 1.10
CA GLY A 428 11.37 25.96 1.68
C GLY A 428 10.49 27.22 1.65
N THR A 429 9.20 27.10 1.32
CA THR A 429 8.28 28.23 1.23
C THR A 429 7.40 28.41 2.47
N GLY A 430 7.43 27.46 3.41
CA GLY A 430 6.53 27.42 4.56
C GLY A 430 5.07 27.11 4.19
N ALA A 431 4.83 26.56 3.00
CA ALA A 431 3.49 26.18 2.57
C ALA A 431 2.94 25.03 3.41
N SER A 432 1.62 25.03 3.64
CA SER A 432 0.91 23.95 4.34
C SER A 432 -0.03 23.20 3.39
N VAL A 433 -0.21 21.91 3.65
CA VAL A 433 -1.05 21.01 2.84
C VAL A 433 -2.08 20.31 3.71
N LYS A 434 -3.30 20.16 3.19
CA LYS A 434 -4.40 19.51 3.91
C LYS A 434 -4.34 18.00 3.75
N VAL A 435 -4.48 17.28 4.86
CA VAL A 435 -4.62 15.82 4.90
C VAL A 435 -5.84 15.43 5.72
N SER A 436 -6.42 14.27 5.42
CA SER A 436 -7.56 13.74 6.16
C SER A 436 -7.52 12.23 6.36
N PHE A 437 -8.04 11.78 7.51
CA PHE A 437 -8.34 10.38 7.77
C PHE A 437 -9.80 10.27 8.24
N SER A 438 -10.57 9.37 7.65
CA SER A 438 -11.98 9.18 8.02
C SER A 438 -12.37 7.71 8.09
N VAL A 439 -13.35 7.43 8.93
CA VAL A 439 -14.00 6.12 9.03
C VAL A 439 -15.49 6.33 8.86
N ALA A 440 -16.06 5.66 7.86
CA ALA A 440 -17.45 5.84 7.45
C ALA A 440 -18.19 4.50 7.40
N TYR A 441 -19.46 4.53 7.79
CA TYR A 441 -20.35 3.37 7.71
C TYR A 441 -21.26 3.49 6.50
N LYS A 442 -21.18 2.51 5.60
CA LYS A 442 -22.08 2.43 4.45
C LYS A 442 -23.29 1.59 4.81
N GLN A 443 -24.48 2.16 4.67
CA GLN A 443 -25.72 1.38 4.75
C GLN A 443 -25.90 0.55 3.47
N THR A 444 -26.26 -0.72 3.63
CA THR A 444 -26.56 -1.59 2.49
C THR A 444 -27.84 -1.14 1.79
N SER A 445 -27.88 -1.29 0.46
CA SER A 445 -29.03 -0.87 -0.37
C SER A 445 -30.33 -1.53 0.11
N SER A 446 -30.27 -2.78 0.56
CA SER A 446 -31.42 -3.53 1.13
C SER A 446 -31.98 -2.92 2.42
N THR A 447 -31.13 -2.34 3.26
CA THR A 447 -31.57 -1.67 4.50
C THR A 447 -32.18 -0.31 4.17
N SER A 448 -31.57 0.42 3.23
CA SER A 448 -32.12 1.71 2.75
C SER A 448 -33.44 1.53 2.00
N SER A 449 -33.61 0.43 1.24
CA SER A 449 -34.86 0.13 0.55
C SER A 449 -35.95 -0.27 1.52
N GLN A 450 -35.66 -1.13 2.51
CA GLN A 450 -36.61 -1.46 3.58
C GLN A 450 -37.03 -0.23 4.37
N PHE A 451 -36.09 0.66 4.69
CA PHE A 451 -36.40 1.92 5.35
C PHE A 451 -37.33 2.80 4.49
N THR A 452 -37.03 2.93 3.20
CA THR A 452 -37.86 3.69 2.26
C THR A 452 -39.24 3.07 2.07
N GLU A 453 -39.33 1.74 2.03
CA GLU A 453 -40.58 0.98 1.93
C GLU A 453 -41.44 1.18 3.18
N ASN A 454 -40.85 1.00 4.37
CA ASN A 454 -41.53 1.24 5.65
C ASN A 454 -42.01 2.69 5.78
N LEU A 455 -41.20 3.65 5.34
CA LEU A 455 -41.58 5.06 5.28
C LEU A 455 -42.77 5.28 4.34
N ARG A 456 -42.77 4.67 3.14
CA ARG A 456 -43.89 4.75 2.17
C ARG A 456 -45.17 4.13 2.74
N ILE A 457 -45.08 2.97 3.39
CA ILE A 457 -46.22 2.30 4.03
C ILE A 457 -46.80 3.19 5.13
N ALA A 458 -45.96 3.71 6.03
CA ALA A 458 -46.41 4.58 7.13
C ALA A 458 -47.09 5.86 6.61
N MET A 459 -46.49 6.53 5.62
CA MET A 459 -47.09 7.71 4.98
C MET A 459 -48.41 7.38 4.30
N GLY A 460 -48.51 6.24 3.61
CA GLY A 460 -49.73 5.80 2.93
C GLY A 460 -50.88 5.54 3.91
N VAL A 461 -50.61 4.80 4.98
CA VAL A 461 -51.61 4.46 6.01
C VAL A 461 -52.12 5.72 6.72
N LEU A 462 -51.22 6.61 7.17
CA LEU A 462 -51.61 7.83 7.86
C LEU A 462 -52.33 8.82 6.93
N SER A 463 -51.98 8.85 5.65
CA SER A 463 -52.71 9.66 4.66
C SER A 463 -54.12 9.13 4.42
N ALA A 464 -54.33 7.81 4.35
CA ALA A 464 -55.66 7.23 4.21
C ALA A 464 -56.56 7.56 5.42
N VAL A 465 -56.03 7.41 6.65
CA VAL A 465 -56.72 7.81 7.88
C VAL A 465 -57.01 9.31 7.88
N GLY A 466 -56.04 10.14 7.46
CA GLY A 466 -56.19 11.59 7.34
C GLY A 466 -57.28 11.99 6.33
N PHE A 467 -57.40 11.28 5.22
CA PHE A 467 -58.47 11.51 4.24
C PHE A 467 -59.85 11.14 4.79
N CYS A 468 -60.00 10.00 5.46
CA CYS A 468 -61.24 9.64 6.15
C CYS A 468 -61.64 10.71 7.18
N TYR A 469 -60.68 11.22 7.94
CA TYR A 469 -60.89 12.33 8.87
C TYR A 469 -61.34 13.62 8.15
N ALA A 470 -60.73 13.96 7.02
CA ALA A 470 -61.11 15.12 6.21
C ALA A 470 -62.53 14.99 5.64
N VAL A 471 -62.93 13.80 5.18
CA VAL A 471 -64.29 13.51 4.70
C VAL A 471 -65.30 13.67 5.84
N LEU A 472 -65.04 13.09 7.01
CA LEU A 472 -65.91 13.24 8.18
C LEU A 472 -66.05 14.70 8.60
N ARG A 473 -64.93 15.44 8.65
CA ARG A 473 -64.94 16.87 8.99
C ARG A 473 -65.73 17.70 7.98
N THR A 474 -65.60 17.38 6.68
CA THR A 474 -66.36 18.03 5.61
C THR A 474 -67.84 17.72 5.73
N TRP A 475 -68.21 16.47 6.02
CA TRP A 475 -69.60 16.04 6.20
C TRP A 475 -70.27 16.75 7.39
N PHE A 476 -69.59 16.82 8.54
CA PHE A 476 -70.09 17.55 9.70
C PHE A 476 -70.21 19.06 9.46
N TRP A 477 -69.38 19.63 8.59
CA TRP A 477 -69.51 21.03 8.18
C TRP A 477 -70.70 21.22 7.23
N ALA A 478 -70.84 20.36 6.21
CA ALA A 478 -71.93 20.41 5.24
C ALA A 478 -73.30 20.29 5.92
N ARG A 479 -73.42 19.39 6.90
CA ARG A 479 -74.64 19.22 7.69
C ARG A 479 -74.98 20.45 8.55
N ARG A 480 -73.98 21.15 9.08
CA ARG A 480 -74.17 22.40 9.84
C ARG A 480 -74.49 23.60 8.95
N ALA A 481 -73.95 23.62 7.74
CA ALA A 481 -74.16 24.70 6.77
C ALA A 481 -75.45 24.52 5.94
N GLY A 482 -76.18 23.41 6.09
CA GLY A 482 -77.44 23.17 5.38
C GLY A 482 -77.29 22.92 3.88
N VAL A 483 -76.13 22.45 3.44
CA VAL A 483 -75.83 22.24 2.01
C VAL A 483 -76.51 20.95 1.53
N LEU A 484 -77.45 21.07 0.59
CA LEU A 484 -78.27 19.97 0.06
C LEU A 484 -77.77 19.43 -1.30
N SER A 485 -76.88 20.14 -1.99
CA SER A 485 -76.33 19.78 -3.30
C SER A 485 -74.80 19.80 -3.32
N LEU A 486 -74.20 19.10 -4.28
CA LEU A 486 -72.76 19.17 -4.55
C LEU A 486 -72.42 20.56 -5.10
N ASP A 487 -71.87 21.42 -4.24
CA ASP A 487 -71.44 22.79 -4.57
C ASP A 487 -69.91 22.90 -4.59
N ALA A 488 -69.37 23.83 -5.39
CA ALA A 488 -67.94 24.10 -5.50
C ALA A 488 -67.31 24.45 -4.14
N VAL A 489 -68.07 25.10 -3.25
CA VAL A 489 -67.62 25.42 -1.88
C VAL A 489 -67.37 24.14 -1.06
N LEU A 490 -68.21 23.12 -1.22
CA LEU A 490 -68.05 21.83 -0.55
C LEU A 490 -66.78 21.12 -1.04
N VAL A 491 -66.55 21.12 -2.35
CA VAL A 491 -65.33 20.55 -2.97
C VAL A 491 -64.08 21.27 -2.47
N PHE A 492 -64.10 22.60 -2.44
CA PHE A 492 -62.98 23.40 -1.93
C PHE A 492 -62.69 23.11 -0.45
N LYS A 493 -63.74 22.98 0.38
CA LYS A 493 -63.59 22.60 1.79
C LYS A 493 -62.98 21.20 1.96
N LEU A 494 -63.42 20.22 1.16
CA LEU A 494 -62.84 18.88 1.18
C LEU A 494 -61.35 18.90 0.82
N LEU A 495 -60.98 19.64 -0.23
CA LEU A 495 -59.59 19.78 -0.65
C LEU A 495 -58.74 20.46 0.43
N ALA A 496 -59.22 21.55 1.03
CA ALA A 496 -58.51 22.26 2.10
C ALA A 496 -58.32 21.38 3.35
N TYR A 497 -59.36 20.65 3.77
CA TYR A 497 -59.25 19.74 4.92
C TYR A 497 -58.37 18.53 4.60
N SER A 498 -58.39 18.01 3.38
CA SER A 498 -57.52 16.90 2.95
C SER A 498 -56.06 17.34 2.90
N ALA A 499 -55.76 18.52 2.33
CA ALA A 499 -54.41 19.07 2.31
C ALA A 499 -53.85 19.27 3.72
N SER A 500 -54.66 19.79 4.65
CA SER A 500 -54.29 19.92 6.05
C SER A 500 -54.04 18.57 6.73
N ALA A 501 -54.88 17.56 6.45
CA ALA A 501 -54.71 16.22 7.01
C ALA A 501 -53.45 15.53 6.48
N PHE A 502 -53.16 15.64 5.18
CA PHE A 502 -51.93 15.11 4.57
C PHE A 502 -50.68 15.81 5.11
N ALA A 503 -50.71 17.14 5.27
CA ALA A 503 -49.59 17.88 5.84
C ALA A 503 -49.25 17.38 7.26
N ASN A 504 -50.26 17.16 8.10
CA ASN A 504 -50.06 16.63 9.45
C ASN A 504 -49.57 15.17 9.44
N ALA A 505 -50.11 14.33 8.54
CA ALA A 505 -49.68 12.94 8.40
C ALA A 505 -48.20 12.83 7.99
N PHE A 506 -47.77 13.62 6.99
CA PHE A 506 -46.37 13.67 6.57
C PHE A 506 -45.47 14.22 7.66
N PHE A 507 -45.90 15.30 8.35
CA PHE A 507 -45.12 15.87 9.44
C PHE A 507 -44.88 14.86 10.56
N ILE A 508 -45.93 14.19 11.06
CA ILE A 508 -45.81 13.19 12.14
C ILE A 508 -44.89 12.05 11.72
N THR A 509 -45.01 11.56 10.48
CA THR A 509 -44.21 10.43 9.99
C THR A 509 -42.74 10.81 9.90
N ILE A 510 -42.43 11.93 9.24
CA ILE A 510 -41.05 12.38 9.03
C ILE A 510 -40.43 12.78 10.37
N PHE A 511 -41.15 13.52 11.21
CA PHE A 511 -40.67 13.93 12.53
C PHE A 511 -40.41 12.72 13.44
N GLY A 512 -41.34 11.77 13.50
CA GLY A 512 -41.19 10.58 14.34
C GLY A 512 -39.98 9.73 13.94
N ILE A 513 -39.75 9.56 12.63
CA ILE A 513 -38.60 8.82 12.12
C ILE A 513 -37.29 9.58 12.33
N ALA A 514 -37.26 10.89 12.05
CA ALA A 514 -36.10 11.72 12.31
C ALA A 514 -35.73 11.75 13.80
N PHE A 515 -36.74 11.81 14.68
CA PHE A 515 -36.56 11.75 16.12
C PHE A 515 -36.05 10.37 16.56
N TYR A 516 -36.63 9.28 16.05
CA TYR A 516 -36.13 7.93 16.31
C TYR A 516 -34.67 7.76 15.89
N GLN A 517 -34.30 8.22 14.70
CA GLN A 517 -32.93 8.20 14.19
C GLN A 517 -31.99 9.03 15.08
N LEU A 518 -32.42 10.22 15.49
CA LEU A 518 -31.66 11.09 16.39
C LEU A 518 -31.42 10.43 17.76
N VAL A 519 -32.47 9.81 18.33
CA VAL A 519 -32.38 9.13 19.64
C VAL A 519 -31.48 7.91 19.54
N MET A 520 -31.62 7.07 18.51
CA MET A 520 -30.72 5.92 18.34
C MET A 520 -29.27 6.35 18.12
N TYR A 521 -29.04 7.43 17.37
CA TYR A 521 -27.71 8.01 17.19
C TYR A 521 -27.13 8.51 18.52
N LYS A 522 -27.90 9.23 19.34
CA LYS A 522 -27.45 9.75 20.64
C LYS A 522 -27.34 8.71 21.75
N CYS A 523 -28.26 7.76 21.86
CA CYS A 523 -28.16 6.67 22.84
C CYS A 523 -26.94 5.78 22.59
N THR A 524 -26.43 5.74 21.36
CA THR A 524 -25.13 5.11 21.06
C THR A 524 -23.95 5.86 21.71
N VAL A 525 -24.10 7.16 21.99
CA VAL A 525 -23.11 8.03 22.67
C VAL A 525 -23.31 8.01 24.20
N ASP A 526 -24.55 8.02 24.68
CA ASP A 526 -24.87 8.20 26.11
C ASP A 526 -24.89 6.91 26.96
N ILE A 527 -24.81 5.71 26.35
CA ILE A 527 -24.74 4.44 27.11
C ILE A 527 -23.34 4.19 27.72
N TYR A 528 -22.34 5.05 27.44
CA TYR A 528 -20.98 4.91 27.98
C TYR A 528 -20.36 6.23 28.44
N LEU A 529 -21.05 6.95 29.33
CA LEU A 529 -20.40 7.81 30.33
C LEU A 529 -20.40 7.12 31.69
#